data_AF-A0A7D7VJB5-F1
#
_entry.id   AF-A0A7D7VJB5-F1
#
_cell.length_a   1.000
_cell.length_b   1.000
_cell.length_c   1.000
_cell.angle_alpha   90.00
_cell.angle_beta   90.00
_cell.angle_gamma   90.00
#
_symmetry.space_group_name_H-M   'P 1'
#
loop_
_entity.id
_entity.type
_entity.pdbx_description
1 polymer ?
#
loop_
_entity_poly.entity_id
_entity_poly.type
_entity_poly.pdbx_seq_one_letter_code
_entity_poly.pdbx_strand_id
1 'polypeptide(L)'
;MRSNFIPFLIIALISPLEICAEITISNLLDSAISLNESNKYDKDYEFVKESYELANSPQLFYASVVEGSKGNELEAIKYLIAGQIRSTADMKLFTANSESDGKLVGELWELIFYQFGGAGGTVRYRDKEIYEEIFRNINNYSPIINDSYNPGWQFRSSIDTIEYSKEISKSKEHRLLQLHGLVKLMKNDEYYAASMELQEIQERIKRGTKIESDGERSVELVNKMREISGESKLPIPN
;
A
#
# COMPACT_ATOMS: atom_id res chain seq x y z
N MET A 1 -53.84 -53.34 -6.58
CA MET A 1 -52.35 -53.38 -6.53
C MET A 1 -51.85 -51.98 -6.21
N ARG A 2 -51.03 -51.86 -5.16
CA ARG A 2 -50.62 -50.59 -4.56
C ARG A 2 -49.50 -49.93 -5.37
N SER A 3 -49.62 -48.62 -5.51
CA SER A 3 -48.69 -47.67 -6.11
C SER A 3 -47.44 -47.50 -5.23
N ASN A 4 -46.24 -47.64 -5.81
CA ASN A 4 -44.98 -47.23 -5.19
C ASN A 4 -44.46 -45.97 -5.91
N PHE A 5 -44.77 -44.81 -5.33
CA PHE A 5 -44.10 -43.54 -5.61
C PHE A 5 -42.81 -43.48 -4.79
N ILE A 6 -41.66 -43.33 -5.44
CA ILE A 6 -40.38 -42.99 -4.80
C ILE A 6 -40.23 -41.47 -4.89
N PRO A 7 -40.10 -40.73 -3.79
CA PRO A 7 -39.81 -39.30 -3.86
C PRO A 7 -38.32 -39.11 -4.19
N PHE A 8 -38.05 -38.39 -5.28
CA PHE A 8 -36.72 -37.84 -5.54
C PHE A 8 -36.42 -36.77 -4.48
N LEU A 9 -35.54 -37.10 -3.55
CA LEU A 9 -34.92 -36.16 -2.63
C LEU A 9 -33.91 -35.33 -3.43
N ILE A 10 -34.27 -34.12 -3.83
CA ILE A 10 -33.31 -33.13 -4.33
C ILE A 10 -32.49 -32.67 -3.12
N ILE A 11 -31.33 -33.28 -2.92
CA ILE A 11 -30.30 -32.72 -2.03
C ILE A 11 -29.71 -31.53 -2.79
N ALA A 12 -30.18 -30.33 -2.45
CA ALA A 12 -29.47 -29.10 -2.79
C ALA A 12 -28.10 -29.18 -2.10
N LEU A 13 -27.05 -29.42 -2.88
CA LEU A 13 -25.67 -29.20 -2.47
C LEU A 13 -25.51 -27.70 -2.23
N ILE A 14 -25.81 -27.26 -1.01
CA ILE A 14 -25.39 -25.97 -0.50
C ILE A 14 -23.87 -26.12 -0.30
N SER A 15 -23.10 -25.74 -1.31
CA SER A 15 -21.67 -25.49 -1.14
C SER A 15 -21.53 -24.55 0.07
N PRO A 16 -20.66 -24.85 1.05
CA PRO A 16 -20.39 -23.87 2.10
C PRO A 16 -19.94 -22.59 1.40
N LEU A 17 -20.67 -21.49 1.63
CA LEU A 17 -20.16 -20.17 1.29
C LEU A 17 -18.83 -20.05 2.04
N GLU A 18 -17.72 -20.14 1.32
CA GLU A 18 -16.44 -19.63 1.81
C GLU A 18 -16.69 -18.13 2.02
N ILE A 19 -16.94 -17.78 3.28
CA ILE A 19 -16.94 -16.40 3.76
C ILE A 19 -15.46 -16.01 3.76
N CYS A 20 -14.97 -15.59 2.60
CA CYS A 20 -13.73 -14.83 2.53
C CYS A 20 -13.93 -13.58 3.39
N ALA A 21 -13.03 -13.37 4.36
CA ALA A 21 -13.13 -12.23 5.25
C ALA A 21 -12.77 -10.97 4.45
N GLU A 22 -13.68 -9.99 4.44
CA GLU A 22 -13.42 -8.69 3.84
C GLU A 22 -12.12 -8.09 4.38
N ILE A 23 -11.27 -7.56 3.48
CA ILE A 23 -10.03 -6.86 3.86
C ILE A 23 -10.40 -5.57 4.59
N THR A 24 -9.99 -5.50 5.85
CA THR A 24 -10.16 -4.37 6.75
C THR A 24 -8.80 -3.85 7.20
N ILE A 25 -8.80 -2.69 7.86
CA ILE A 25 -7.57 -2.12 8.44
C ILE A 25 -6.94 -3.13 9.43
N SER A 26 -7.75 -3.71 10.31
CA SER A 26 -7.25 -4.56 11.40
C SER A 26 -6.75 -5.94 10.95
N ASN A 27 -7.21 -6.47 9.81
CA ASN A 27 -6.74 -7.76 9.28
C ASN A 27 -5.79 -7.62 8.08
N LEU A 28 -5.44 -6.40 7.66
CA LEU A 28 -4.67 -6.16 6.43
C LEU A 28 -3.32 -6.88 6.43
N LEU A 29 -2.56 -6.77 7.52
CA LEU A 29 -1.23 -7.41 7.60
C LEU A 29 -1.32 -8.93 7.68
N ASP A 30 -2.24 -9.47 8.47
CA ASP A 30 -2.44 -10.92 8.59
C ASP A 30 -2.90 -11.52 7.25
N SER A 31 -3.78 -10.82 6.54
CA SER A 31 -4.24 -11.20 5.20
C SER A 31 -3.09 -11.12 4.20
N ALA A 32 -2.24 -10.10 4.29
CA ALA A 32 -1.05 -9.95 3.45
C ALA A 32 0.00 -11.05 3.69
N ILE A 33 0.19 -11.48 4.95
CA ILE A 33 1.14 -12.54 5.32
C ILE A 33 0.66 -13.91 4.85
N SER A 34 -0.64 -14.21 5.02
CA SER A 34 -1.25 -15.50 4.65
C SER A 34 -1.34 -15.76 3.14
N LEU A 35 -1.14 -14.73 2.30
CA LEU A 35 -1.05 -14.88 0.83
C LEU A 35 0.01 -15.90 0.38
N ASN A 36 1.07 -16.09 1.16
CA ASN A 36 2.13 -17.06 0.82
C ASN A 36 1.70 -18.53 1.02
N GLU A 37 0.57 -18.77 1.71
CA GLU A 37 0.11 -20.10 2.10
C GLU A 37 -1.03 -20.64 1.21
N SER A 38 -1.72 -19.77 0.46
CA SER A 38 -2.85 -20.16 -0.40
C SER A 38 -2.68 -19.67 -1.84
N ASN A 39 -2.76 -20.58 -2.81
CA ASN A 39 -2.73 -20.27 -4.25
C ASN A 39 -4.05 -19.63 -4.77
N LYS A 40 -4.91 -19.12 -3.88
CA LYS A 40 -6.24 -18.59 -4.22
C LYS A 40 -6.32 -17.15 -3.73
N TYR A 41 -6.44 -16.21 -4.66
CA TYR A 41 -6.60 -14.79 -4.32
C TYR A 41 -8.02 -14.52 -3.79
N ASP A 42 -8.12 -13.61 -2.83
CA ASP A 42 -9.40 -13.22 -2.25
C ASP A 42 -10.22 -12.35 -3.23
N LYS A 43 -11.54 -12.39 -3.09
CA LYS A 43 -12.52 -11.55 -3.81
C LYS A 43 -12.19 -10.07 -3.74
N ASP A 44 -11.59 -9.59 -2.65
CA ASP A 44 -11.16 -8.20 -2.52
C ASP A 44 -10.08 -7.81 -3.53
N TYR A 45 -9.14 -8.72 -3.83
CA TYR A 45 -8.12 -8.46 -4.84
C TYR A 45 -8.73 -8.41 -6.25
N GLU A 46 -9.65 -9.34 -6.57
CA GLU A 46 -10.35 -9.31 -7.86
C GLU A 46 -11.23 -8.04 -7.99
N PHE A 47 -11.89 -7.62 -6.91
CA PHE A 47 -12.64 -6.36 -6.88
C PHE A 47 -11.74 -5.16 -7.18
N VAL A 48 -10.54 -5.07 -6.58
CA VAL A 48 -9.60 -3.97 -6.87
C VAL A 48 -9.17 -3.96 -8.33
N LYS A 49 -9.00 -5.12 -8.95
CA LYS A 49 -8.65 -5.20 -10.37
C LYS A 49 -9.76 -4.75 -11.29
N GLU A 50 -10.99 -5.11 -10.98
CA GLU A 50 -12.17 -4.79 -11.80
C GLU A 50 -12.70 -3.38 -11.54
N SER A 51 -12.50 -2.85 -10.34
CA SER A 51 -13.10 -1.60 -9.83
C SER A 51 -12.10 -0.75 -9.05
N TYR A 52 -10.90 -0.56 -9.61
CA TYR A 52 -9.77 0.14 -8.99
C TYR A 52 -10.13 1.52 -8.41
N GLU A 53 -10.96 2.29 -9.11
CA GLU A 53 -11.42 3.62 -8.68
C GLU A 53 -12.41 3.59 -7.51
N LEU A 54 -13.08 2.45 -7.27
CA LEU A 54 -14.02 2.26 -6.17
C LEU A 54 -13.36 1.66 -4.92
N ALA A 55 -12.23 0.95 -5.07
CA ALA A 55 -11.53 0.26 -3.98
C ALA A 55 -10.98 1.17 -2.87
N ASN A 56 -11.36 0.91 -1.62
CA ASN A 56 -10.90 1.69 -0.47
C ASN A 56 -9.39 1.50 -0.20
N SER A 57 -8.83 2.30 0.71
CA SER A 57 -7.38 2.27 0.95
C SER A 57 -6.86 0.91 1.47
N PRO A 58 -7.49 0.20 2.43
CA PRO A 58 -7.08 -1.16 2.80
C PRO A 58 -7.03 -2.14 1.62
N GLN A 59 -8.05 -2.14 0.77
CA GLN A 59 -8.10 -3.00 -0.41
C GLN A 59 -6.97 -2.69 -1.39
N LEU A 60 -6.66 -1.40 -1.61
CA LEU A 60 -5.53 -0.97 -2.44
C LEU A 60 -4.19 -1.41 -1.87
N PHE A 61 -3.99 -1.30 -0.56
CA PHE A 61 -2.76 -1.78 0.08
C PHE A 61 -2.62 -3.29 -0.01
N TYR A 62 -3.71 -4.03 0.17
CA TYR A 62 -3.70 -5.48 -0.01
C TYR A 62 -3.35 -5.87 -1.45
N ALA A 63 -3.96 -5.23 -2.45
CA ALA A 63 -3.64 -5.47 -3.86
C ALA A 63 -2.17 -5.14 -4.18
N SER A 64 -1.61 -4.10 -3.56
CA SER A 64 -0.17 -3.80 -3.67
C SER A 64 0.69 -4.97 -3.18
N VAL A 65 0.36 -5.59 -2.05
CA VAL A 65 1.10 -6.75 -1.54
C VAL A 65 0.95 -7.95 -2.47
N VAL A 66 -0.27 -8.22 -2.96
CA VAL A 66 -0.54 -9.32 -3.89
C VAL A 66 0.26 -9.18 -5.18
N GLU A 67 0.30 -7.99 -5.79
CA GLU A 67 1.10 -7.77 -7.00
C GLU A 67 2.61 -7.86 -6.71
N GLY A 68 3.04 -7.39 -5.53
CA GLY A 68 4.42 -7.52 -5.07
C GLY A 68 4.85 -8.98 -4.94
N SER A 69 4.02 -9.85 -4.35
CA SER A 69 4.32 -11.28 -4.22
C SER A 69 4.34 -12.01 -5.57
N LYS A 70 3.63 -11.50 -6.57
CA LYS A 70 3.68 -11.97 -7.97
C LYS A 70 4.89 -11.48 -8.76
N GLY A 71 5.68 -10.55 -8.20
CA GLY A 71 6.77 -9.88 -8.91
C GLY A 71 6.31 -8.79 -9.89
N ASN A 72 5.02 -8.41 -9.88
CA ASN A 72 4.47 -7.33 -10.68
C ASN A 72 4.71 -5.97 -10.00
N GLU A 73 5.97 -5.58 -9.89
CA GLU A 73 6.37 -4.42 -9.08
C GLU A 73 5.72 -3.10 -9.50
N LEU A 74 5.47 -2.88 -10.80
CA LEU A 74 4.85 -1.64 -11.28
C LEU A 74 3.38 -1.54 -10.85
N GLU A 75 2.61 -2.62 -10.94
CA GLU A 75 1.24 -2.66 -10.45
C GLU A 75 1.19 -2.58 -8.92
N ALA A 76 2.15 -3.21 -8.23
CA ALA A 76 2.30 -3.05 -6.78
C ALA A 76 2.49 -1.58 -6.39
N ILE A 77 3.42 -0.86 -7.05
CA ILE A 77 3.68 0.57 -6.81
C ILE A 77 2.44 1.42 -7.14
N LYS A 78 1.72 1.11 -8.22
CA LYS A 78 0.47 1.80 -8.59
C LYS A 78 -0.56 1.68 -7.47
N TYR A 79 -0.84 0.47 -6.98
CA TYR A 79 -1.81 0.26 -5.89
C TYR A 79 -1.34 0.86 -4.56
N LEU A 80 -0.04 0.76 -4.24
CA LEU A 80 0.55 1.38 -3.06
C LEU A 80 0.30 2.89 -3.02
N ILE A 81 0.65 3.57 -4.13
CA ILE A 81 0.53 5.03 -4.20
C ILE A 81 -0.93 5.46 -4.22
N ALA A 82 -1.81 4.70 -4.89
CA ALA A 82 -3.24 4.93 -4.86
C ALA A 82 -3.79 4.82 -3.43
N GLY A 83 -3.41 3.78 -2.69
CA GLY A 83 -3.76 3.58 -1.29
C GLY A 83 -3.29 4.74 -0.40
N GLN A 84 -2.05 5.22 -0.58
CA GLN A 84 -1.50 6.37 0.14
C GLN A 84 -2.29 7.67 -0.14
N ILE A 85 -2.57 7.95 -1.41
CA ILE A 85 -3.34 9.14 -1.83
C ILE A 85 -4.75 9.08 -1.24
N ARG A 86 -5.40 7.93 -1.35
CA ARG A 86 -6.79 7.73 -0.93
C ARG A 86 -6.93 7.79 0.59
N SER A 87 -6.10 7.05 1.32
CA SER A 87 -6.11 7.06 2.79
C SER A 87 -5.87 8.45 3.38
N THR A 88 -4.97 9.25 2.80
CA THR A 88 -4.74 10.62 3.26
C THR A 88 -6.00 11.50 3.13
N ALA A 89 -6.72 11.37 2.02
CA ALA A 89 -8.00 12.08 1.83
C ALA A 89 -9.09 11.52 2.75
N ASP A 90 -9.17 10.19 2.89
CA ASP A 90 -10.14 9.52 3.74
C ASP A 90 -10.00 9.94 5.20
N MET A 91 -8.80 9.84 5.77
CA MET A 91 -8.52 10.19 7.16
C MET A 91 -8.82 11.67 7.47
N LYS A 92 -8.69 12.54 6.47
CA LYS A 92 -8.95 13.97 6.63
C LYS A 92 -10.43 14.32 6.59
N LEU A 93 -11.19 13.68 5.71
CA LEU A 93 -12.57 14.05 5.43
C LEU A 93 -13.59 13.20 6.20
N PHE A 94 -13.33 11.89 6.34
CA PHE A 94 -14.25 10.96 7.01
C PHE A 94 -13.99 10.93 8.50
N THR A 95 -14.58 11.88 9.23
CA THR A 95 -14.43 11.98 10.69
C THR A 95 -15.05 10.76 11.39
N ALA A 96 -14.23 10.04 12.15
CA ALA A 96 -14.62 8.87 12.93
C ALA A 96 -15.87 9.12 13.81
N ASN A 97 -16.82 8.19 13.79
CA ASN A 97 -18.05 8.31 14.56
C ASN A 97 -17.81 8.06 16.05
N SER A 98 -17.05 7.02 16.37
CA SER A 98 -16.75 6.56 17.74
C SER A 98 -15.25 6.51 18.06
N GLU A 99 -14.89 6.22 19.31
CA GLU A 99 -13.50 5.97 19.71
C GLU A 99 -12.91 4.73 19.01
N SER A 100 -13.70 3.66 18.85
CA SER A 100 -13.25 2.47 18.13
C SER A 100 -12.96 2.78 16.66
N ASP A 101 -13.78 3.62 16.01
CA ASP A 101 -13.49 4.09 14.65
C ASP A 101 -12.22 4.94 14.61
N GLY A 102 -12.00 5.77 15.64
CA GLY A 102 -10.78 6.56 15.78
C GLY A 102 -9.52 5.70 15.91
N LYS A 103 -9.62 4.54 16.58
CA LYS A 103 -8.52 3.56 16.63
C LYS A 103 -8.21 2.97 15.26
N LEU A 104 -9.21 2.64 14.46
CA LEU A 104 -9.01 2.18 13.09
C LEU A 104 -8.31 3.24 12.22
N VAL A 105 -8.68 4.50 12.36
CA VAL A 105 -7.98 5.62 11.69
C VAL A 105 -6.51 5.70 12.14
N GLY A 106 -6.25 5.54 13.44
CA GLY A 106 -4.89 5.49 13.99
C GLY A 106 -4.08 4.31 13.48
N GLU A 107 -4.65 3.11 13.45
CA GLU A 107 -4.04 1.89 12.90
C GLU A 107 -3.69 2.09 11.42
N LEU A 108 -4.59 2.66 10.63
CA LEU A 108 -4.32 2.98 9.22
C LEU A 108 -3.15 3.96 9.09
N TRP A 109 -3.09 5.00 9.93
CA TRP A 109 -1.97 5.94 9.94
C TRP A 109 -0.64 5.26 10.27
N GLU A 110 -0.62 4.37 11.26
CA GLU A 110 0.56 3.58 11.62
C GLU A 110 0.99 2.65 10.47
N LEU A 111 0.04 2.00 9.83
CA LEU A 111 0.29 1.15 8.66
C LEU A 111 0.92 1.95 7.51
N ILE A 112 0.40 3.14 7.21
CA ILE A 112 0.97 4.03 6.19
C ILE A 112 2.38 4.47 6.57
N PHE A 113 2.63 4.78 7.84
CA PHE A 113 3.94 5.28 8.26
C PHE A 113 5.01 4.17 8.29
N TYR A 114 4.68 2.99 8.83
CA TYR A 114 5.66 1.94 9.10
C TYR A 114 5.71 0.83 8.05
N GLN A 115 4.61 0.52 7.35
CA GLN A 115 4.52 -0.65 6.46
C GLN A 115 4.36 -0.25 4.99
N PHE A 116 3.42 0.65 4.72
CA PHE A 116 3.11 1.16 3.38
C PHE A 116 3.71 2.54 3.13
N GLY A 117 4.74 2.89 3.89
CA GLY A 117 5.48 4.14 3.74
C GLY A 117 6.41 4.10 2.53
N GLY A 118 6.89 5.27 2.12
CA GLY A 118 7.88 5.37 1.05
C GLY A 118 7.30 5.16 -0.35
N ALA A 119 8.17 4.98 -1.34
CA ALA A 119 7.83 4.99 -2.78
C ALA A 119 7.71 3.59 -3.42
N GLY A 120 7.76 2.52 -2.61
CA GLY A 120 8.01 1.17 -3.11
C GLY A 120 9.47 0.98 -3.51
N GLY A 121 9.75 0.07 -4.46
CA GLY A 121 11.11 -0.26 -4.90
C GLY A 121 11.87 0.93 -5.49
N THR A 122 12.67 1.61 -4.67
CA THR A 122 13.31 2.90 -5.01
C THR A 122 14.24 2.83 -6.22
N VAL A 123 14.89 1.68 -6.45
CA VAL A 123 15.79 1.44 -7.59
C VAL A 123 15.09 1.72 -8.94
N ARG A 124 13.78 1.50 -9.02
CA ARG A 124 12.99 1.69 -10.24
C ARG A 124 12.92 3.14 -10.69
N TYR A 125 13.08 4.10 -9.77
CA TYR A 125 13.03 5.53 -10.08
C TYR A 125 14.27 6.05 -10.82
N ARG A 126 15.28 5.19 -11.05
CA ARG A 126 16.40 5.48 -11.94
C ARG A 126 16.03 5.29 -13.42
N ASP A 127 15.11 4.36 -13.70
CA ASP A 127 14.63 4.08 -15.04
C ASP A 127 13.58 5.12 -15.46
N LYS A 128 13.83 5.76 -16.61
CA LYS A 128 12.97 6.82 -17.15
C LYS A 128 11.56 6.33 -17.47
N GLU A 129 11.47 5.21 -18.17
CA GLU A 129 10.19 4.69 -18.64
C GLU A 129 9.33 4.30 -17.44
N ILE A 130 9.95 3.71 -16.41
CA ILE A 130 9.25 3.30 -15.20
C ILE A 130 8.75 4.49 -14.40
N TYR A 131 9.59 5.50 -14.09
CA TYR A 131 9.09 6.63 -13.29
C TYR A 131 8.06 7.47 -14.05
N GLU A 132 8.17 7.58 -15.37
CA GLU A 132 7.15 8.28 -16.19
C GLU A 132 5.82 7.55 -16.16
N GLU A 133 5.83 6.22 -16.19
CA GLU A 133 4.61 5.41 -16.05
C GLU A 133 3.98 5.54 -14.66
N ILE A 134 4.80 5.54 -13.60
CA ILE A 134 4.31 5.82 -12.23
C ILE A 134 3.65 7.20 -12.15
N PHE A 135 4.25 8.23 -12.73
CA PHE A 135 3.67 9.58 -12.71
C PHE A 135 2.40 9.66 -13.52
N ARG A 136 2.33 8.96 -14.66
CA ARG A 136 1.11 8.84 -15.46
C ARG A 136 -0.01 8.17 -14.67
N ASN A 137 0.28 7.07 -13.97
CA ASN A 137 -0.67 6.37 -13.10
C ASN A 137 -1.21 7.27 -12.00
N ILE A 138 -0.35 8.06 -11.35
CA ILE A 138 -0.79 9.05 -10.33
C ILE A 138 -1.71 10.08 -10.97
N ASN A 139 -1.29 10.70 -12.08
CA ASN A 139 -2.07 11.73 -12.76
C ASN A 139 -3.44 11.23 -13.25
N ASN A 140 -3.51 9.98 -13.70
CA ASN A 140 -4.75 9.37 -14.20
C ASN A 140 -5.62 8.75 -13.08
N TYR A 141 -5.09 8.62 -11.86
CA TYR A 141 -5.88 8.09 -10.75
C TYR A 141 -6.98 9.09 -10.33
N SER A 142 -8.22 8.62 -10.41
CA SER A 142 -9.44 9.38 -10.12
C SER A 142 -10.41 8.50 -9.32
N PRO A 143 -10.17 8.32 -8.00
CA PRO A 143 -11.06 7.54 -7.15
C PRO A 143 -12.45 8.15 -7.10
N ILE A 144 -13.45 7.27 -7.01
CA ILE A 144 -14.86 7.61 -6.94
C ILE A 144 -15.36 7.26 -5.53
N ILE A 145 -16.06 8.21 -4.92
CA ILE A 145 -16.89 7.95 -3.73
C ILE A 145 -18.36 7.99 -4.16
N ASN A 146 -19.12 7.02 -3.68
CA ASN A 146 -20.57 6.93 -3.86
C ASN A 146 -21.22 6.66 -2.50
N ASP A 147 -22.54 6.51 -2.46
CA ASP A 147 -23.28 6.31 -1.21
C ASP A 147 -22.92 5.01 -0.48
N SER A 148 -22.31 4.04 -1.17
CA SER A 148 -21.82 2.78 -0.61
C SER A 148 -20.34 2.81 -0.21
N TYR A 149 -19.64 3.93 -0.41
CA TYR A 149 -18.21 4.00 -0.11
C TYR A 149 -17.94 3.91 1.39
N ASN A 150 -17.03 3.01 1.78
CA ASN A 150 -16.58 2.84 3.14
C ASN A 150 -15.04 2.93 3.20
N PRO A 151 -14.48 3.92 3.92
CA PRO A 151 -13.03 4.07 4.05
C PRO A 151 -12.39 3.02 4.99
N GLY A 152 -13.20 2.18 5.66
CA GLY A 152 -12.76 1.18 6.62
C GLY A 152 -13.19 1.45 8.06
N TRP A 153 -13.97 2.52 8.31
CA TRP A 153 -14.51 2.88 9.63
C TRP A 153 -15.86 3.60 9.48
N GLN A 154 -16.64 3.66 10.57
CA GLN A 154 -17.89 4.42 10.58
C GLN A 154 -17.62 5.92 10.78
N PHE A 155 -18.36 6.78 10.07
CA PHE A 155 -18.10 8.23 10.04
C PHE A 155 -19.36 9.08 10.21
N ARG A 156 -19.19 10.32 10.69
CA ARG A 156 -20.28 11.18 11.20
C ARG A 156 -21.11 11.91 10.15
N SER A 157 -20.58 12.09 8.94
CA SER A 157 -21.17 13.02 7.97
C SER A 157 -20.95 12.53 6.55
N SER A 158 -21.94 12.74 5.68
CA SER A 158 -21.74 12.55 4.25
C SER A 158 -20.66 13.50 3.73
N ILE A 159 -19.86 13.02 2.78
CA ILE A 159 -18.76 13.78 2.20
C ILE A 159 -19.18 14.29 0.83
N ASP A 160 -18.94 15.58 0.58
CA ASP A 160 -19.16 16.17 -0.73
C ASP A 160 -18.12 15.65 -1.74
N THR A 161 -18.60 15.13 -2.87
CA THR A 161 -17.74 14.56 -3.93
C THR A 161 -16.76 15.58 -4.50
N ILE A 162 -17.14 16.86 -4.55
CA ILE A 162 -16.27 17.94 -5.05
C ILE A 162 -15.16 18.21 -4.03
N GLU A 163 -15.49 18.28 -2.74
CA GLU A 163 -14.50 18.40 -1.68
C GLU A 163 -13.51 17.23 -1.67
N TYR A 164 -14.01 15.99 -1.77
CA TYR A 164 -13.16 14.80 -1.85
C TYR A 164 -12.20 14.85 -3.05
N SER A 165 -12.71 15.21 -4.23
CA SER A 165 -11.90 15.35 -5.45
C SER A 165 -10.79 16.40 -5.31
N LYS A 166 -11.06 17.51 -4.61
CA LYS A 166 -10.05 18.54 -4.31
C LYS A 166 -8.96 17.99 -3.40
N GLU A 167 -9.31 17.21 -2.39
CA GLU A 167 -8.32 16.64 -1.49
C GLU A 167 -7.46 15.58 -2.17
N ILE A 168 -8.07 14.73 -3.00
CA ILE A 168 -7.33 13.79 -3.84
C ILE A 168 -6.34 14.51 -4.76
N SER A 169 -6.74 15.62 -5.37
CA SER A 169 -5.86 16.43 -6.22
C SER A 169 -4.66 16.97 -5.45
N LYS A 170 -4.87 17.49 -4.23
CA LYS A 170 -3.77 17.95 -3.36
C LYS A 170 -2.84 16.81 -2.95
N SER A 171 -3.39 15.65 -2.58
CA SER A 171 -2.59 14.47 -2.22
C SER A 171 -1.75 13.98 -3.42
N LYS A 172 -2.31 14.00 -4.64
CA LYS A 172 -1.58 13.69 -5.88
C LYS A 172 -0.43 14.66 -6.13
N GLU A 173 -0.70 15.96 -6.06
CA GLU A 173 0.33 17.01 -6.24
C GLU A 173 1.46 16.86 -5.23
N HIS A 174 1.12 16.68 -3.95
CA HIS A 174 2.11 16.45 -2.89
C HIS A 174 2.95 15.21 -3.17
N ARG A 175 2.29 14.12 -3.60
CA ARG A 175 2.98 12.87 -3.89
C ARG A 175 3.91 12.97 -5.09
N LEU A 176 3.48 13.62 -6.17
CA LEU A 176 4.31 13.89 -7.34
C LEU A 176 5.54 14.71 -6.96
N LEU A 177 5.39 15.74 -6.11
CA LEU A 177 6.51 16.54 -5.64
C LEU A 177 7.55 15.69 -4.90
N GLN A 178 7.11 14.82 -3.97
CA GLN A 178 7.99 13.89 -3.26
C GLN A 178 8.75 12.97 -4.22
N LEU A 179 8.05 12.38 -5.19
CA LEU A 179 8.66 11.44 -6.13
C LEU A 179 9.58 12.12 -7.15
N HIS A 180 9.30 13.36 -7.56
CA HIS A 180 10.23 14.16 -8.36
C HIS A 180 11.55 14.38 -7.60
N GLY A 181 11.48 14.68 -6.30
CA GLY A 181 12.64 14.77 -5.42
C GLY A 181 13.42 13.46 -5.40
N LEU A 182 12.73 12.33 -5.22
CA LEU A 182 13.34 11.01 -5.23
C LEU A 182 14.03 10.69 -6.57
N VAL A 183 13.36 10.91 -7.72
CA VAL A 183 13.96 10.69 -9.04
C VAL A 183 15.24 11.50 -9.23
N LYS A 184 15.27 12.74 -8.75
CA LYS A 184 16.48 13.58 -8.81
C LYS A 184 17.63 12.95 -8.01
N LEU A 185 17.35 12.41 -6.83
CA LEU A 185 18.35 11.73 -6.01
C LEU A 185 18.80 10.40 -6.64
N MET A 186 17.89 9.59 -7.15
CA MET A 186 18.23 8.28 -7.75
C MET A 186 19.01 8.39 -9.06
N LYS A 187 18.93 9.54 -9.75
CA LYS A 187 19.78 9.87 -10.91
C LYS A 187 21.18 10.33 -10.53
N ASN A 188 21.43 10.67 -9.27
CA ASN A 188 22.79 10.95 -8.79
C ASN A 188 23.49 9.61 -8.51
N ASP A 189 24.58 9.34 -9.24
CA ASP A 189 25.30 8.06 -9.16
C ASP A 189 25.89 7.79 -7.78
N GLU A 190 26.37 8.81 -7.08
CA GLU A 190 26.93 8.67 -5.73
C GLU A 190 25.85 8.36 -4.69
N TYR A 191 24.69 9.02 -4.80
CA TYR A 191 23.53 8.73 -3.96
C TYR A 191 23.03 7.32 -4.20
N TYR A 192 22.90 6.94 -5.47
CA TYR A 192 22.45 5.61 -5.86
C TYR A 192 23.39 4.52 -5.34
N ALA A 193 24.70 4.66 -5.56
CA ALA A 193 25.69 3.71 -5.06
C ALA A 193 25.63 3.57 -3.52
N ALA A 194 25.51 4.70 -2.80
CA ALA A 194 25.38 4.67 -1.34
C ALA A 194 24.08 4.00 -0.89
N SER A 195 22.96 4.26 -1.57
CA SER A 195 21.67 3.63 -1.29
C SER A 195 21.69 2.13 -1.53
N MET A 196 22.34 1.66 -2.59
CA MET A 196 22.46 0.23 -2.90
C MET A 196 23.30 -0.48 -1.84
N GLU A 197 24.44 0.10 -1.45
CA GLU A 197 25.29 -0.47 -0.41
C GLU A 197 24.57 -0.54 0.95
N LEU A 198 23.81 0.51 1.31
CA LEU A 198 23.02 0.52 2.53
C LEU A 198 21.94 -0.56 2.52
N GLN A 199 21.27 -0.77 1.39
CA GLN A 199 20.28 -1.84 1.22
C GLN A 199 20.92 -3.22 1.38
N GLU A 200 22.12 -3.45 0.82
CA GLU A 200 22.85 -4.70 1.00
C GLU A 200 23.22 -4.96 2.47
N ILE A 201 23.65 -3.93 3.20
CA ILE A 201 23.90 -4.03 4.65
C ILE A 201 22.63 -4.42 5.40
N GLN A 202 21.50 -3.74 5.13
CA GLN A 202 20.22 -4.04 5.77
C GLN A 202 19.75 -5.48 5.50
N GLU A 203 19.91 -5.96 4.27
CA GLU A 203 19.59 -7.34 3.89
C GLU A 203 20.49 -8.36 4.61
N ARG A 204 21.79 -8.09 4.75
CA ARG A 204 22.69 -8.94 5.57
C ARG A 204 22.25 -8.99 7.03
N ILE A 205 21.92 -7.83 7.62
CA ILE A 205 21.45 -7.75 9.00
C ILE A 205 20.16 -8.57 9.17
N LYS A 206 19.20 -8.40 8.26
CA LYS A 206 17.92 -9.14 8.27
C LYS A 206 18.11 -10.66 8.20
N ARG A 207 19.13 -11.13 7.48
CA ARG A 207 19.50 -12.56 7.38
C ARG A 207 20.31 -13.07 8.56
N GLY A 208 20.64 -12.22 9.54
CA GLY A 208 21.48 -12.59 10.68
C GLY A 208 22.97 -12.72 10.33
N THR A 209 23.40 -12.24 9.16
CA THR A 209 24.80 -12.30 8.71
C THR A 209 25.49 -10.93 8.86
N LYS A 210 25.17 -10.21 9.93
CA LYS A 210 25.76 -8.90 10.26
C LYS A 210 27.25 -9.05 10.56
N ILE A 211 28.07 -8.13 10.07
CA ILE A 211 29.47 -7.97 10.47
C ILE A 211 29.66 -6.75 11.38
N GLU A 212 30.78 -6.70 12.11
CA GLU A 212 31.05 -5.67 13.12
C GLU A 212 30.97 -4.24 12.55
N SER A 213 31.51 -4.03 11.34
CA SER A 213 31.54 -2.72 10.67
C SER A 213 30.22 -2.26 10.04
N ASP A 214 29.19 -3.12 9.96
CA ASP A 214 27.93 -2.77 9.28
C ASP A 214 27.23 -1.57 9.92
N GLY A 215 27.36 -1.40 11.24
CA GLY A 215 26.73 -0.30 11.98
C GLY A 215 27.34 1.06 11.60
N GLU A 216 28.66 1.19 11.73
CA GLU A 216 29.40 2.41 11.38
C GLU A 216 29.22 2.74 9.89
N ARG A 217 29.36 1.73 9.02
CA ARG A 217 29.21 1.92 7.58
C ARG A 217 27.81 2.40 7.19
N SER A 218 26.77 1.88 7.84
CA SER A 218 25.39 2.38 7.61
C SER A 218 25.26 3.86 7.93
N VAL A 219 25.85 4.32 9.04
CA VAL A 219 25.82 5.73 9.45
C VAL A 219 26.59 6.61 8.45
N GLU A 220 27.76 6.16 7.99
CA GLU A 220 28.52 6.86 6.94
C GLU A 220 27.71 7.04 5.66
N LEU A 221 27.08 5.95 5.18
CA LEU A 221 26.27 5.95 3.97
C LEU A 221 25.07 6.88 4.10
N VAL A 222 24.35 6.83 5.23
CA VAL A 222 23.23 7.74 5.51
C VAL A 222 23.72 9.20 5.53
N ASN A 223 24.86 9.50 6.16
CA ASN A 223 25.41 10.85 6.18
C ASN A 223 25.83 11.33 4.79
N LYS A 224 26.39 10.45 3.94
CA LYS A 224 26.68 10.76 2.53
C LYS A 224 25.41 11.06 1.74
N MET A 225 24.38 10.23 1.90
CA MET A 225 23.08 10.44 1.23
C MET A 225 22.43 11.76 1.66
N ARG A 226 22.49 12.11 2.95
CA ARG A 226 21.97 13.37 3.49
C ARG A 226 22.74 14.59 3.01
N GLU A 227 24.05 14.49 2.92
CA GLU A 227 24.89 15.55 2.34
C GLU A 227 24.49 15.83 0.88
N ILE A 228 24.28 14.78 0.08
CA ILE A 228 23.82 14.92 -1.32
C ILE A 228 22.39 15.49 -1.40
N SER A 229 21.50 15.10 -0.49
CA SER A 229 20.12 15.61 -0.46
C SER A 229 19.98 17.02 0.13
N GLY A 230 21.02 17.54 0.77
CA GLY A 230 21.01 18.84 1.47
C GLY A 230 20.40 18.77 2.87
N GLU A 231 20.28 17.59 3.46
CA GLU A 231 19.81 17.36 4.82
C GLU A 231 20.94 17.43 5.86
N SER A 232 20.58 17.74 7.11
CA SER A 232 21.53 17.74 8.24
C SER A 232 22.07 16.33 8.53
N LYS A 233 23.36 16.21 8.82
CA LYS A 233 24.00 14.93 9.19
C LYS A 233 23.45 14.36 10.51
N LEU A 234 23.41 13.04 10.63
CA LEU A 234 23.17 12.35 11.90
C LEU A 234 24.43 12.38 12.77
N PRO A 235 24.29 12.47 14.10
CA PRO A 235 25.42 12.28 15.01
C PRO A 235 25.98 10.87 14.86
N ILE A 236 27.30 10.75 14.81
CA ILE A 236 28.00 9.47 14.83
C ILE A 236 27.99 8.97 16.28
N PRO A 237 27.45 7.77 16.58
CA PRO A 237 27.52 7.21 17.92
C PRO A 237 28.99 7.02 18.32
N ASN A 238 29.38 7.56 19.48
CA ASN A 238 30.69 7.31 20.08
C ASN A 238 30.81 5.88 20.61
#